data_AF-A0A2D7FV35-F1
#
_entry.id   AF-A0A2D7FV35-F1
#
_cell.length_a   1.000
_cell.length_b   1.000
_cell.length_c   1.000
_cell.angle_alpha   90.00
_cell.angle_beta   90.00
_cell.angle_gamma   90.00
#
_symmetry.space_group_name_H-M   'P 1'
#
loop_
_entity.id
_entity.type
_entity.pdbx_description
1 polymer ?
#
loop_
_entity_poly.entity_id
_entity_poly.type
_entity_poly.pdbx_seq_one_letter_code
_entity_poly.pdbx_strand_id
1 'polypeptide(L)' 'MSLVTTVTRFKAKEGCEDQLVEALRSFDNSNSVSWQILSLEANEIVSIHTYDTIEERADDIVTGLDWLDSVTPLLEFYG' A
#
# COMPACT_ATOMS: atom_id res chain seq x y z
N MET A 1 0.66 -19.32 -16.07
CA MET A 1 1.38 -18.06 -15.76
C MET A 1 1.57 -17.99 -14.26
N SER A 2 2.72 -17.52 -13.81
CA SER A 2 3.01 -17.24 -12.40
C SER A 2 2.72 -15.77 -12.14
N LEU A 3 1.94 -15.48 -11.10
CA LEU A 3 1.66 -14.11 -10.66
C LEU A 3 2.65 -13.71 -9.56
N VAL A 4 2.88 -12.41 -9.42
CA VAL A 4 3.68 -11.83 -8.34
C VAL A 4 2.73 -11.10 -7.39
N THR A 5 2.64 -11.56 -6.14
CA THR A 5 1.83 -10.91 -5.11
C THR A 5 2.72 -10.26 -4.07
N THR A 6 2.45 -8.99 -3.76
CA THR A 6 3.11 -8.25 -2.68
C THR A 6 2.11 -7.89 -1.60
N VAL A 7 2.55 -8.01 -0.34
CA VAL A 7 1.76 -7.68 0.84
C VAL A 7 2.53 -6.64 1.64
N THR A 8 1.96 -5.46 1.79
CA THR A 8 2.55 -4.35 2.55
C THR A 8 1.67 -4.05 3.75
N ARG A 9 2.27 -4.07 4.95
CA ARG A 9 1.57 -3.76 6.19
C ARG A 9 1.96 -2.37 6.67
N PHE A 10 0.96 -1.56 6.98
CA PHE A 10 1.09 -0.22 7.52
C PHE A 10 0.46 -0.17 8.91
N LYS A 11 0.98 0.70 9.77
CA LYS A 11 0.33 1.06 11.03
C LYS A 11 0.01 2.55 10.97
N ALA A 12 -1.27 2.90 11.04
CA ALA A 12 -1.69 4.28 11.12
C ALA A 12 -1.48 4.80 12.55
N LYS A 13 -1.13 6.09 12.68
CA LYS A 13 -1.27 6.81 13.94
C LYS A 13 -2.74 6.82 14.36
N GLU A 14 -2.98 6.87 15.67
CA GLU A 14 -4.34 6.95 16.23
C GLU A 14 -5.13 8.13 15.63
N GLY A 15 -6.29 7.83 15.03
CA GLY A 15 -7.16 8.81 14.37
C GLY A 15 -6.79 9.15 12.92
N CYS A 16 -5.76 8.50 12.34
CA CYS A 16 -5.35 8.67 10.95
C CYS A 16 -5.75 7.48 10.05
N GLU A 17 -6.52 6.51 10.56
CA GLU A 17 -6.85 5.25 9.87
C GLU A 17 -7.58 5.52 8.55
N ASP A 18 -8.64 6.33 8.59
CA ASP A 18 -9.45 6.66 7.41
C ASP A 18 -8.63 7.42 6.35
N GLN A 19 -7.76 8.33 6.78
CA GLN A 19 -6.88 9.09 5.89
C GLN A 19 -5.88 8.17 5.20
N LEU A 20 -5.33 7.19 5.93
CA LEU A 20 -4.42 6.20 5.35
C LEU A 20 -5.15 5.27 4.36
N VAL A 21 -6.37 4.84 4.67
CA VAL A 21 -7.21 4.05 3.74
C VAL A 21 -7.51 4.86 2.48
N GLU A 22 -7.85 6.15 2.59
CA GLU A 22 -8.12 7.01 1.45
C GLU A 22 -6.86 7.23 0.59
N ALA A 23 -5.71 7.43 1.22
CA ALA A 23 -4.43 7.56 0.51
C ALA A 23 -4.05 6.27 -0.25
N LEU A 24 -4.30 5.09 0.34
CA LEU A 24 -4.10 3.80 -0.32
C LEU A 24 -5.07 3.57 -1.49
N ARG A 25 -6.33 3.99 -1.35
CA ARG A 25 -7.34 3.89 -2.44
C ARG A 25 -7.04 4.82 -3.61
N SER A 26 -6.40 5.95 -3.33
CA SER A 26 -6.05 6.97 -4.32
C SER A 26 -4.75 6.66 -5.06
N PHE A 27 -4.02 5.63 -4.65
CA PHE A 27 -2.82 5.17 -5.33
C PHE A 27 -3.17 4.65 -6.74
N ASP A 28 -2.34 4.97 -7.72
CA ASP A 28 -2.51 4.45 -9.08
C ASP A 28 -2.17 2.96 -9.11
N ASN A 29 -3.19 2.13 -9.30
CA ASN A 29 -3.08 0.68 -9.30
C ASN A 29 -3.23 0.09 -10.72
N SER A 30 -3.09 0.92 -11.76
CA SER A 30 -3.36 0.53 -13.15
C SER A 30 -2.50 -0.63 -13.67
N ASN A 31 -1.31 -0.83 -13.08
CA ASN A 31 -0.40 -1.92 -13.42
C ASN A 31 -0.71 -3.23 -12.67
N SER A 32 -1.64 -3.21 -11.71
CA SER A 32 -2.00 -4.39 -10.92
C SER A 32 -3.14 -5.19 -11.57
N VAL A 33 -3.00 -6.51 -11.57
CA VAL A 33 -4.06 -7.46 -11.93
C VAL A 33 -5.19 -7.41 -10.91
N SER A 34 -4.84 -7.22 -9.65
CA SER A 34 -5.80 -7.04 -8.56
C SER A 34 -5.14 -6.31 -7.40
N TRP A 35 -5.93 -5.50 -6.69
CA TRP A 35 -5.51 -4.87 -5.44
C TRP A 35 -6.61 -4.96 -4.38
N GLN A 36 -6.20 -5.07 -3.12
CA GLN A 36 -7.10 -5.18 -1.98
C GLN A 36 -6.51 -4.42 -0.79
N ILE A 37 -7.36 -3.74 -0.04
CA ILE A 37 -7.02 -3.12 1.24
C ILE A 37 -7.79 -3.82 2.34
N LEU A 38 -7.10 -4.25 3.38
CA LEU A 38 -7.67 -4.89 4.55
C LEU A 38 -7.36 -4.05 5.79
N SER A 39 -8.38 -3.61 6.49
CA SER A 39 -8.22 -3.06 7.84
C SER A 39 -8.14 -4.21 8.84
N LEU A 40 -7.12 -4.18 9.69
CA LEU A 40 -6.91 -5.12 10.78
C LEU A 40 -7.20 -4.44 12.13
N GLU A 41 -6.91 -5.13 13.22
CA GLU A 41 -6.95 -4.54 14.56
C GLU A 41 -5.76 -3.58 14.81
N ALA A 42 -5.83 -2.80 15.89
CA ALA A 42 -4.73 -1.93 16.34
C ALA A 42 -4.21 -0.93 15.27
N ASN A 43 -5.12 -0.36 14.49
CA ASN A 43 -4.85 0.66 13.47
C ASN A 43 -3.92 0.19 12.35
N GLU A 44 -3.86 -1.12 12.13
CA GLU A 44 -3.07 -1.71 11.07
C GLU A 44 -3.90 -1.87 9.80
N ILE A 45 -3.26 -1.57 8.69
CA ILE A 45 -3.86 -1.66 7.36
C ILE A 45 -2.91 -2.43 6.46
N VAL A 46 -3.42 -3.40 5.73
CA VAL A 46 -2.65 -4.19 4.77
C VAL A 46 -3.09 -3.86 3.36
N SER A 47 -2.13 -3.56 2.49
CA SER A 47 -2.35 -3.47 1.05
C SER A 47 -1.77 -4.69 0.35
N ILE A 48 -2.59 -5.34 -0.48
CA ILE A 48 -2.22 -6.51 -1.26
C ILE A 48 -2.33 -6.15 -2.72
N HIS A 49 -1.26 -6.33 -3.48
CA HIS A 49 -1.22 -6.07 -4.92
C HIS A 49 -0.70 -7.31 -5.64
N THR A 50 -1.33 -7.67 -6.76
CA THR A 50 -0.90 -8.77 -7.61
C THR A 50 -0.64 -8.27 -9.02
N TYR A 51 0.45 -8.74 -9.61
CA TYR A 51 0.99 -8.33 -10.91
C TYR A 51 1.26 -9.55 -11.78
N ASP A 52 1.32 -9.34 -13.10
CA ASP A 52 1.71 -10.39 -14.04
C ASP A 52 3.22 -10.65 -13.99
N THR A 53 4.02 -9.61 -13.74
CA THR A 53 5.48 -9.67 -13.70
C THR A 53 6.10 -8.92 -12.51
N ILE A 54 7.39 -9.16 -12.24
CA ILE A 54 8.11 -8.44 -11.18
C ILE A 54 8.56 -7.05 -11.65
N GLU A 55 8.71 -6.86 -12.95
CA GLU A 55 9.07 -5.60 -13.60
C GLU A 55 7.96 -4.56 -13.43
N GLU A 56 6.69 -4.93 -13.65
CA GLU A 56 5.54 -4.04 -13.39
C GLU A 56 5.47 -3.61 -11.92
N ARG A 57 5.85 -4.51 -10.99
CA ARG A 57 5.96 -4.16 -9.57
C ARG A 57 7.06 -3.13 -9.33
N ALA A 58 8.19 -3.20 -10.04
CA ALA A 58 9.32 -2.32 -9.86
C ALA A 58 9.03 -0.89 -10.35
N ASP A 59 8.29 -0.74 -11.44
CA ASP A 59 7.84 0.57 -11.92
C ASP A 59 6.92 1.26 -10.89
N ASP A 60 6.00 0.51 -10.27
CA ASP A 60 5.16 1.00 -9.17
C ASP A 60 5.96 1.41 -7.91
N ILE A 61 7.19 0.90 -7.71
CA ILE A 61 8.06 1.34 -6.58
C ILE A 61 8.55 2.77 -6.82
N VAL A 62 8.88 3.14 -8.05
CA VAL A 62 9.48 4.45 -8.36
C VAL A 62 8.47 5.57 -8.06
N THR A 63 7.23 5.42 -8.51
CA THR A 63 6.13 6.34 -8.15
C THR A 63 5.67 6.14 -6.70
N GLY A 64 5.82 4.92 -6.18
CA GLY A 64 5.55 4.57 -4.79
C GLY A 64 6.41 5.30 -3.76
N LEU A 65 7.61 5.76 -4.12
CA LEU A 65 8.48 6.51 -3.21
C LEU A 65 7.90 7.91 -2.88
N ASP A 66 7.49 8.66 -3.90
CA ASP A 66 6.87 9.99 -3.69
C ASP A 66 5.56 9.86 -2.91
N TRP A 67 4.77 8.81 -3.21
CA TRP A 67 3.57 8.50 -2.45
C TRP A 67 3.89 8.13 -1.00
N LEU A 68 4.93 7.31 -0.76
CA LEU A 68 5.33 6.90 0.58
C LEU A 68 5.73 8.10 1.46
N ASP A 69 6.46 9.06 0.88
CA ASP A 69 6.80 10.31 1.57
C ASP A 69 5.54 11.11 1.96
N SER A 70 4.52 11.11 1.09
CA SER A 70 3.24 11.81 1.36
C SER A 70 2.42 11.17 2.49
N VAL A 71 2.47 9.84 2.64
CA VAL A 71 1.72 9.12 3.69
C VAL A 71 2.51 8.90 4.97
N THR A 72 3.84 9.07 4.95
CA THR A 72 4.73 8.95 6.13
C THR A 72 4.23 9.73 7.36
N PRO A 73 3.68 10.96 7.24
CA PRO A 73 3.12 11.67 8.39
C PRO A 73 1.94 10.95 9.08
N LEU A 74 1.24 10.07 8.36
CA LEU A 74 0.10 9.28 8.87
C LEU A 74 0.55 7.97 9.53
N LEU A 75 1.80 7.55 9.31
CA LEU A 75 2.30 6.25 9.75
C LEU A 75 2.91 6.31 11.16
N GLU A 76 2.62 5.27 11.95
CA GLU A 76 3.36 4.95 13.16
C GLU A 76 4.52 4.02 12.79
N PHE A 77 5.75 4.39 13.15
CA PHE A 77 6.90 3.52 12.94
C PHE A 77 6.83 2.33 13.90
N TYR A 78 7.02 1.13 13.36
CA TYR A 78 7.24 -0.09 14.16
C TYR A 78 8.61 0.03 14.84
N GLY A 79 8.63 0.69 16.01
CA GLY A 79 9.79 0.80 16.90
C GLY A 79 9.94 -0.41 17.81
#